data_AF-A0A2X2X4S5-F1
#
_entry.id   AF-A0A2X2X4S5-F1
#
_cell.length_a   1.000
_cell.length_b   1.000
_cell.length_c   1.000
_cell.angle_alpha   90.00
_cell.angle_beta   90.00
_cell.angle_gamma   90.00
#
_symmetry.space_group_name_H-M   'P 1'
#
loop_
_entity.id
_entity.type
_entity.pdbx_description
1 polymer ?
#
loop_
_entity_poly.entity_id
_entity_poly.type
_entity_poly.pdbx_seq_one_letter_code
_entity_poly.pdbx_strand_id
1 'polypeptide(L)'
;MADFAAGSQDAFVGLMNSYVNALGLKNTHFQTVHGLDADGQYSSARDMALIGQALIRDVPNEYSIYKEKEFTFNGIRQLNRNGLLWDNSLNVDGIKTGHTDKAGYNLVASATEGQMRLISAVMGGRTYKGRETESKKLLTWGFRFFETVNPLKVGKEFASEPAWFGDTGPRLAGCG
;
A
#
# COMPACT_ATOMS: atom_id res chain seq x y z
N MET A 1 -11.71 -3.13 -18.27
CA MET A 1 -12.02 -2.55 -16.95
C MET A 1 -12.07 -1.04 -16.99
N ALA A 2 -11.01 -0.34 -17.47
CA ALA A 2 -11.02 1.12 -17.58
C ALA A 2 -12.24 1.67 -18.33
N ASP A 3 -12.52 1.15 -19.54
CA ASP A 3 -13.69 1.57 -20.33
C ASP A 3 -15.03 1.26 -19.64
N PHE A 4 -15.11 0.14 -18.91
CA PHE A 4 -16.32 -0.24 -18.17
C PHE A 4 -16.56 0.66 -16.95
N ALA A 5 -15.50 1.03 -16.23
CA ALA A 5 -15.59 1.78 -14.98
C ALA A 5 -15.69 3.31 -15.20
N ALA A 6 -15.05 3.83 -16.25
CA ALA A 6 -14.91 5.28 -16.48
C ALA A 6 -15.29 5.72 -17.90
N GLY A 7 -15.78 4.82 -18.76
CA GLY A 7 -16.19 5.12 -20.13
C GLY A 7 -15.02 5.22 -21.14
N SER A 8 -13.81 5.53 -20.69
CA SER A 8 -12.60 5.56 -21.51
C SER A 8 -11.33 5.38 -20.67
N GLN A 9 -10.22 5.02 -21.32
CA GLN A 9 -8.91 4.95 -20.67
C GLN A 9 -8.45 6.31 -20.14
N ASP A 10 -8.64 7.40 -20.88
CA ASP A 10 -8.23 8.75 -20.46
C ASP A 10 -8.98 9.21 -19.21
N ALA A 11 -10.29 8.97 -19.15
CA ALA A 11 -11.08 9.25 -17.96
C ALA A 11 -10.58 8.43 -16.75
N PHE A 12 -10.23 7.16 -16.97
CA PHE A 12 -9.67 6.32 -15.91
C PHE A 12 -8.29 6.80 -15.44
N VAL A 13 -7.40 7.22 -16.34
CA VAL A 13 -6.12 7.84 -15.99
C VAL A 13 -6.33 9.16 -15.21
N GLY A 14 -7.35 9.93 -15.57
CA GLY A 14 -7.81 11.09 -14.80
C GLY A 14 -8.15 10.73 -13.34
N LEU A 15 -8.90 9.64 -13.13
CA LEU A 15 -9.20 9.12 -11.78
C LEU A 15 -7.95 8.64 -11.05
N MET A 16 -7.04 7.94 -11.74
CA MET A 16 -5.77 7.52 -11.14
C MET A 16 -4.99 8.73 -10.61
N ASN A 17 -4.89 9.80 -11.40
CA ASN A 17 -4.21 11.03 -10.99
C ASN A 17 -5.00 11.86 -9.97
N SER A 18 -6.33 11.74 -9.90
CA SER A 18 -7.07 12.34 -8.78
C SER A 18 -6.75 11.65 -7.46
N TYR A 19 -6.57 10.33 -7.46
CA TYR A 19 -6.13 9.60 -6.27
C TYR A 19 -4.67 9.87 -5.90
N VAL A 20 -3.79 10.09 -6.88
CA VAL A 20 -2.42 10.58 -6.61
C VAL A 20 -2.46 11.85 -5.75
N ASN A 21 -3.31 12.81 -6.11
CA ASN A 21 -3.49 14.04 -5.35
C ASN A 21 -4.14 13.79 -3.98
N ALA A 22 -5.21 13.00 -3.93
CA ALA A 22 -5.93 12.70 -2.68
C ALA A 22 -5.06 11.96 -1.64
N LEU A 23 -4.15 11.11 -2.11
CA LEU A 23 -3.18 10.39 -1.28
C LEU A 23 -1.91 11.22 -0.97
N GLY A 24 -1.78 12.43 -1.54
CA GLY A 24 -0.65 13.32 -1.33
C GLY A 24 0.67 12.82 -1.91
N LEU A 25 0.60 12.03 -3.00
CA LEU A 25 1.78 11.45 -3.65
C LEU A 25 2.50 12.54 -4.45
N LYS A 26 3.76 12.83 -4.08
CA LYS A 26 4.49 13.98 -4.62
C LYS A 26 5.28 13.67 -5.87
N ASN A 27 5.60 12.41 -6.11
CA ASN A 27 6.50 11.95 -7.16
C ASN A 27 5.85 10.84 -7.96
N THR A 28 4.56 10.97 -8.26
CA THR A 28 3.81 9.98 -9.04
C THR A 28 2.91 10.68 -10.05
N HIS A 29 2.91 10.19 -11.29
CA HIS A 29 2.01 10.61 -12.35
C HIS A 29 1.77 9.43 -13.29
N PHE A 30 0.50 9.14 -13.56
CA PHE A 30 0.10 8.06 -14.45
C PHE A 30 -0.28 8.58 -15.84
N GLN A 31 0.14 7.87 -16.87
CA GLN A 31 -0.24 8.12 -18.28
C GLN A 31 -1.04 6.95 -18.86
N THR A 32 -0.93 5.76 -18.26
CA THR A 32 -1.56 4.55 -18.77
C THR A 32 -2.22 3.77 -17.64
N VAL A 33 -3.22 2.98 -17.98
CA VAL A 33 -3.97 2.14 -17.00
C VAL A 33 -3.24 0.85 -16.62
N HIS A 34 -2.22 0.46 -17.39
CA HIS A 34 -1.55 -0.84 -17.26
C HIS A 34 -0.08 -0.75 -16.84
N GLY A 35 0.53 0.45 -16.86
CA GLY A 35 1.91 0.64 -16.43
C GLY A 35 2.99 0.26 -17.46
N LEU A 36 2.65 -0.04 -18.72
CA LEU A 36 3.62 -0.03 -19.82
C LEU A 36 4.30 1.34 -19.90
N ASP A 37 5.52 1.35 -20.44
CA ASP A 37 6.33 2.55 -20.56
C ASP A 37 5.59 3.62 -21.38
N ALA A 38 5.44 4.79 -20.77
CA ALA A 38 4.88 5.97 -21.40
C ALA A 38 5.69 7.19 -20.94
N ASP A 39 6.02 8.07 -21.88
CA ASP A 39 6.77 9.28 -21.54
C ASP A 39 5.95 10.15 -20.58
N GLY A 40 6.59 10.59 -19.50
CA GLY A 40 5.94 11.33 -18.43
C GLY A 40 5.21 10.47 -17.39
N GLN A 41 5.17 9.14 -17.51
CA GLN A 41 4.72 8.25 -16.44
C GLN A 41 5.86 7.96 -15.46
N TYR A 42 5.65 8.20 -14.18
CA TYR A 42 6.66 7.93 -13.14
C TYR A 42 6.02 7.69 -11.78
N SER A 43 6.78 7.06 -10.90
CA SER A 43 6.50 6.99 -9.46
C SER A 43 7.80 6.94 -8.66
N SER A 44 7.72 6.86 -7.33
CA SER A 44 8.84 6.64 -6.43
C SER A 44 8.57 5.46 -5.50
N ALA A 45 9.61 4.87 -4.92
CA ALA A 45 9.46 3.75 -3.98
C ALA A 45 8.58 4.12 -2.78
N ARG A 46 8.71 5.37 -2.28
CA ARG A 46 7.87 5.89 -1.21
C ARG A 46 6.39 5.95 -1.62
N ASP A 47 6.10 6.55 -2.76
CA ASP A 47 4.72 6.72 -3.23
C ASP A 47 4.07 5.37 -3.53
N MET A 48 4.81 4.42 -4.09
CA MET A 48 4.35 3.05 -4.31
C MET A 48 4.03 2.31 -3.01
N ALA A 49 4.82 2.52 -1.96
CA ALA A 49 4.51 1.99 -0.63
C ALA A 49 3.24 2.64 -0.04
N LEU A 50 3.03 3.95 -0.26
CA LEU A 50 1.81 4.66 0.16
C LEU A 50 0.58 4.20 -0.60
N ILE A 51 0.68 3.94 -1.91
CA ILE A 51 -0.38 3.33 -2.70
C ILE A 51 -0.71 1.94 -2.15
N GLY A 52 0.31 1.13 -1.85
CA GLY A 52 0.12 -0.18 -1.23
C GLY A 52 -0.58 -0.08 0.14
N GLN A 53 -0.21 0.91 0.96
CA GLN A 53 -0.87 1.17 2.24
C GLN A 53 -2.34 1.56 2.06
N ALA A 54 -2.64 2.46 1.12
CA ALA A 54 -4.01 2.88 0.81
C ALA A 54 -4.85 1.71 0.30
N LEU A 55 -4.30 0.86 -0.58
CA LEU A 55 -4.96 -0.34 -1.08
C LEU A 55 -5.40 -1.27 0.07
N ILE A 56 -4.50 -1.51 1.03
CA ILE A 56 -4.77 -2.36 2.19
C ILE A 56 -5.82 -1.74 3.12
N ARG A 57 -5.77 -0.41 3.32
CA ARG A 57 -6.61 0.33 4.26
C ARG A 57 -8.02 0.59 3.72
N ASP A 58 -8.12 1.06 2.47
CA ASP A 58 -9.33 1.68 1.93
C ASP A 58 -10.17 0.71 1.10
N VAL A 59 -9.54 -0.29 0.48
CA VAL A 59 -10.21 -1.30 -0.36
C VAL A 59 -9.76 -2.73 -0.01
N PRO A 60 -9.96 -3.18 1.25
CA PRO A 60 -9.46 -4.47 1.73
C PRO A 60 -10.01 -5.68 0.96
N ASN A 61 -11.21 -5.56 0.39
CA ASN A 61 -11.79 -6.61 -0.46
C ASN A 61 -10.99 -6.79 -1.75
N GLU A 62 -10.57 -5.70 -2.39
CA GLU A 62 -9.71 -5.73 -3.59
C GLU A 62 -8.31 -6.22 -3.22
N TYR A 63 -7.77 -5.76 -2.08
CA TYR A 63 -6.48 -6.22 -1.58
C TYR A 63 -6.45 -7.75 -1.36
N SER A 64 -7.55 -8.34 -0.92
CA SER A 64 -7.63 -9.77 -0.60
C SER A 64 -7.35 -10.69 -1.79
N ILE A 65 -7.52 -10.20 -3.02
CA ILE A 65 -7.27 -10.94 -4.26
C ILE A 65 -5.77 -11.12 -4.51
N TYR A 66 -4.91 -10.21 -4.02
CA TYR A 66 -3.48 -10.23 -4.31
C TYR A 66 -2.71 -11.43 -3.72
N LYS A 67 -3.28 -12.09 -2.72
CA LYS A 67 -2.71 -13.32 -2.12
C LYS A 67 -3.13 -14.60 -2.85
N GLU A 68 -4.08 -14.53 -3.80
CA GLU A 68 -4.46 -15.67 -4.60
C GLU A 68 -3.26 -16.13 -5.43
N LYS A 69 -2.87 -17.40 -5.26
CA LYS A 69 -1.67 -17.98 -5.89
C LYS A 69 -1.92 -18.32 -7.35
N GLU A 70 -3.17 -18.57 -7.72
CA GLU A 70 -3.58 -18.90 -9.06
C GLU A 70 -5.02 -18.47 -9.33
N PHE A 71 -5.32 -18.19 -10.59
CA PHE A 71 -6.68 -18.00 -11.08
C PHE A 71 -6.83 -18.71 -12.42
N THR A 72 -8.06 -19.10 -12.78
CA THR A 72 -8.35 -19.70 -14.08
C THR A 72 -9.17 -18.71 -14.90
N PHE A 73 -8.67 -18.34 -16.07
CA PHE A 73 -9.38 -17.49 -17.02
C PHE A 73 -9.42 -18.16 -18.38
N ASN A 74 -10.61 -18.23 -18.97
CA ASN A 74 -10.86 -18.87 -20.26
C ASN A 74 -10.31 -20.32 -20.32
N GLY A 75 -10.46 -21.08 -19.23
CA GLY A 75 -9.97 -22.46 -19.10
C GLY A 75 -8.46 -22.62 -18.90
N ILE A 76 -7.70 -21.52 -18.85
CA ILE A 76 -6.24 -21.55 -18.68
C ILE A 76 -5.89 -21.08 -17.27
N ARG A 77 -5.18 -21.94 -16.54
CA ARG A 77 -4.66 -21.62 -15.21
C ARG A 77 -3.48 -20.65 -15.32
N GLN A 78 -3.53 -19.58 -14.55
CA GLN A 78 -2.53 -18.52 -14.48
C GLN A 78 -2.01 -18.41 -13.05
N LEU A 79 -0.69 -18.44 -12.89
CA LEU A 79 -0.06 -18.30 -11.58
C LEU A 79 0.23 -16.84 -11.26
N ASN A 80 0.12 -16.48 -9.98
CA ASN A 80 0.56 -15.19 -9.49
C ASN A 80 2.08 -15.05 -9.70
N ARG A 81 2.51 -13.87 -10.17
CA ARG A 81 3.92 -13.61 -10.46
C ARG A 81 4.72 -13.23 -9.21
N ASN A 82 4.05 -12.99 -8.07
CA ASN A 82 4.72 -12.70 -6.81
C ASN A 82 5.22 -13.98 -6.14
N GLY A 83 6.48 -14.37 -6.41
CA GLY A 83 7.08 -15.59 -5.87
C GLY A 83 7.10 -15.66 -4.33
N LEU A 84 7.07 -14.51 -3.65
CA LEU A 84 7.07 -14.45 -2.18
C LEU A 84 5.81 -15.04 -1.54
N LEU A 85 4.70 -15.22 -2.28
CA LEU A 85 3.50 -15.90 -1.77
C LEU A 85 3.74 -17.39 -1.46
N TRP A 86 4.79 -17.98 -2.03
CA TRP A 86 5.19 -19.37 -1.79
C TRP A 86 6.30 -19.50 -0.74
N ASP A 87 6.76 -18.39 -0.17
CA ASP A 87 7.79 -18.40 0.87
C ASP A 87 7.18 -18.70 2.23
N ASN A 88 7.53 -19.84 2.83
CA ASN A 88 6.98 -20.25 4.12
C ASN A 88 7.61 -19.51 5.32
N SER A 89 8.67 -18.71 5.11
CA SER A 89 9.35 -17.99 6.19
C SER A 89 8.77 -16.60 6.48
N LEU A 90 7.89 -16.09 5.62
CA LEU A 90 7.19 -14.82 5.81
C LEU A 90 5.71 -14.99 5.44
N ASN A 91 4.81 -14.37 6.20
CA ASN A 91 3.39 -14.32 5.82
C ASN A 91 3.13 -13.17 4.84
N VAL A 92 3.53 -13.37 3.57
CA VAL A 92 3.36 -12.40 2.47
C VAL A 92 1.98 -12.56 1.85
N ASP A 93 1.26 -11.46 1.67
CA ASP A 93 -0.09 -11.45 1.10
C ASP A 93 -0.28 -10.43 -0.04
N GLY A 94 0.81 -9.85 -0.53
CA GLY A 94 0.79 -8.90 -1.64
C GLY A 94 2.17 -8.34 -1.99
N ILE A 95 2.29 -7.37 -2.89
CA ILE A 95 1.21 -6.75 -3.67
C ILE A 95 1.47 -6.99 -5.15
N LYS A 96 2.47 -6.34 -5.76
CA LYS A 96 2.61 -6.36 -7.22
C LYS A 96 4.05 -6.40 -7.69
N THR A 97 4.29 -7.26 -8.67
CA THR A 97 5.51 -7.29 -9.49
C THR A 97 5.36 -6.43 -10.74
N GLY A 98 6.43 -5.74 -11.15
CA GLY A 98 6.50 -4.99 -12.40
C GLY A 98 7.86 -5.17 -13.07
N HIS A 99 7.90 -5.13 -14.40
CA HIS A 99 9.14 -5.17 -15.16
C HIS A 99 8.95 -4.47 -16.51
N THR A 100 9.84 -3.51 -16.80
CA THR A 100 10.09 -3.00 -18.15
C THR A 100 11.59 -2.87 -18.33
N ASP A 101 12.08 -2.90 -19.57
CA ASP A 101 13.53 -2.81 -19.83
C ASP A 101 14.12 -1.50 -19.31
N LYS A 102 13.33 -0.42 -19.28
CA LYS A 102 13.71 0.89 -18.75
C LYS A 102 13.62 0.97 -17.22
N ALA A 103 12.64 0.32 -16.60
CA ALA A 103 12.39 0.41 -15.16
C ALA A 103 13.07 -0.69 -14.33
N GLY A 104 13.61 -1.72 -14.97
CA GLY A 104 14.15 -2.90 -14.29
C GLY A 104 13.07 -3.71 -13.56
N TYR A 105 13.49 -4.53 -12.60
CA TYR A 105 12.58 -5.37 -11.82
C TYR A 105 12.07 -4.67 -10.56
N ASN A 106 10.76 -4.47 -10.49
CA ASN A 106 10.08 -3.78 -9.39
C ASN A 106 9.21 -4.75 -8.59
N LEU A 107 9.16 -4.58 -7.28
CA LEU A 107 8.29 -5.33 -6.38
C LEU A 107 7.82 -4.45 -5.23
N VAL A 108 6.51 -4.30 -5.10
CA VAL A 108 5.87 -3.87 -3.86
C VAL A 108 5.35 -5.10 -3.15
N ALA A 109 5.86 -5.39 -1.96
CA ALA A 109 5.48 -6.54 -1.16
C ALA A 109 4.97 -6.11 0.22
N SER A 110 3.95 -6.80 0.73
CA SER A 110 3.50 -6.64 2.11
C SER A 110 3.46 -7.98 2.82
N ALA A 111 3.85 -7.98 4.09
CA ALA A 111 3.87 -9.14 4.95
C ALA A 111 3.37 -8.79 6.34
N THR A 112 2.97 -9.81 7.10
CA THR A 112 2.50 -9.67 8.47
C THR A 112 3.22 -10.60 9.44
N GLU A 113 3.36 -10.15 10.68
CA GLU A 113 3.79 -10.97 11.81
C GLU A 113 2.97 -10.55 13.04
N GLY A 114 2.08 -11.43 13.51
CA GLY A 114 1.11 -11.07 14.55
C GLY A 114 0.23 -9.88 14.13
N GLN A 115 0.31 -8.78 14.88
CA GLN A 115 -0.42 -7.53 14.58
C GLN A 115 0.38 -6.55 13.72
N MET A 116 1.67 -6.81 13.50
CA MET A 116 2.54 -5.92 12.75
C MET A 116 2.45 -6.23 11.26
N ARG A 117 2.29 -5.18 10.45
CA ARG A 117 2.32 -5.25 8.98
C ARG A 117 3.43 -4.35 8.46
N LEU A 118 4.23 -4.89 7.55
CA LEU A 118 5.24 -4.13 6.81
C LEU A 118 4.91 -4.08 5.32
N ILE A 119 5.33 -3.00 4.68
CA ILE A 119 5.27 -2.80 3.23
C ILE A 119 6.68 -2.44 2.77
N SER A 120 7.16 -3.13 1.76
CA SER A 120 8.44 -2.87 1.09
C SER A 120 8.17 -2.52 -0.37
N ALA A 121 8.90 -1.54 -0.89
CA ALA A 121 8.87 -1.17 -2.29
C ALA A 121 10.32 -1.12 -2.82
N VAL A 122 10.67 -2.10 -3.64
CA VAL A 122 11.98 -2.19 -4.31
C VAL A 122 11.77 -1.86 -5.78
N MET A 123 12.51 -0.87 -6.28
CA MET A 123 12.47 -0.43 -7.68
C MET A 123 13.84 -0.54 -8.33
N GLY A 124 13.90 -0.80 -9.64
CA GLY A 124 15.15 -0.88 -10.39
C GLY A 124 16.01 -2.11 -10.06
N GLY A 125 15.39 -3.21 -9.65
CA GLY A 125 16.10 -4.47 -9.40
C GLY A 125 16.78 -4.98 -10.66
N ARG A 126 18.01 -5.51 -10.53
CA ARG A 126 18.82 -5.95 -11.67
C ARG A 126 18.44 -7.32 -12.22
N THR A 127 17.79 -8.16 -11.42
CA THR A 127 17.43 -9.53 -11.81
C THR A 127 16.03 -9.90 -11.32
N TYR A 128 15.38 -10.82 -12.04
CA TYR A 128 14.05 -11.33 -11.70
C TYR A 128 13.99 -11.88 -10.27
N LYS A 129 14.92 -12.78 -9.90
CA LYS A 129 14.98 -13.35 -8.54
C LYS A 129 15.48 -12.36 -7.49
N GLY A 130 16.27 -11.37 -7.91
CA GLY A 130 16.85 -10.36 -7.03
C GLY A 130 15.78 -9.50 -6.37
N ARG A 131 14.75 -9.06 -7.10
CA ARG A 131 13.69 -8.21 -6.51
C ARG A 131 13.00 -8.89 -5.32
N GLU A 132 12.76 -10.20 -5.40
CA GLU A 132 12.12 -11.00 -4.35
C GLU A 132 13.08 -11.21 -3.18
N THR A 133 14.34 -11.53 -3.47
CA THR A 133 15.38 -11.72 -2.46
C THR A 133 15.63 -10.44 -1.65
N GLU A 134 15.75 -9.29 -2.31
CA GLU A 134 15.99 -8.02 -1.62
C GLU A 134 14.76 -7.54 -0.83
N SER A 135 13.56 -7.74 -1.37
CA SER A 135 12.32 -7.43 -0.63
C SER A 135 12.17 -8.30 0.61
N LYS A 136 12.47 -9.61 0.49
CA LYS A 136 12.49 -10.54 1.63
C LYS A 136 13.47 -10.07 2.71
N LYS A 137 14.70 -9.69 2.33
CA LYS A 137 15.69 -9.18 3.29
C LYS A 137 15.18 -7.97 4.07
N LEU A 138 14.57 -6.99 3.39
CA LEU A 138 14.00 -5.81 4.03
C LEU A 138 12.89 -6.15 5.01
N LEU A 139 11.97 -7.02 4.61
CA LEU A 139 10.84 -7.44 5.47
C LEU A 139 11.34 -8.22 6.69
N THR A 140 12.21 -9.22 6.50
CA THR A 140 12.79 -10.00 7.61
C THR A 140 13.60 -9.12 8.56
N TRP A 141 14.37 -8.15 8.04
CA TRP A 141 15.09 -7.19 8.87
C TRP A 141 14.13 -6.31 9.68
N GLY A 142 13.05 -5.82 9.06
CA GLY A 142 12.05 -4.99 9.72
C GLY A 142 11.37 -5.71 10.88
N PHE A 143 10.91 -6.95 10.68
CA PHE A 143 10.30 -7.74 11.75
C PHE A 143 11.29 -8.11 12.87
N ARG A 144 12.57 -8.32 12.54
CA ARG A 144 13.57 -8.69 13.53
C ARG A 144 13.95 -7.54 14.48
N PHE A 145 13.94 -6.30 14.01
CA PHE A 145 14.50 -5.17 14.74
C PHE A 145 13.47 -4.12 15.18
N PHE A 146 12.22 -4.23 14.73
CA PHE A 146 11.18 -3.27 15.04
C PHE A 146 9.91 -3.98 15.48
N GLU A 147 9.18 -3.33 16.37
CA GLU A 147 7.82 -3.68 16.72
C GLU A 147 6.91 -2.46 16.54
N THR A 148 5.64 -2.71 16.22
CA THR A 148 4.62 -1.65 16.15
C THR A 148 3.71 -1.77 17.37
N VAL A 149 3.74 -0.77 18.24
CA VAL A 149 2.86 -0.69 19.42
C VAL A 149 1.69 0.26 19.16
N ASN A 150 0.53 -0.05 19.74
CA ASN A 150 -0.67 0.77 19.66
C ASN A 150 -1.06 1.29 21.07
N PRO A 151 -0.39 2.35 21.57
CA PRO A 151 -0.54 2.81 22.95
C PRO A 151 -1.86 3.53 23.23
N LEU A 152 -2.53 4.06 22.22
CA LEU A 152 -3.74 4.86 22.36
C LEU A 152 -4.78 4.48 21.30
N LYS A 153 -6.00 4.22 21.74
CA LYS A 153 -7.13 3.88 20.86
C LYS A 153 -8.13 5.03 20.79
N VAL A 154 -8.84 5.15 19.67
CA VAL A 154 -9.93 6.13 19.50
C VAL A 154 -10.94 5.97 20.64
N GLY A 155 -11.37 7.09 21.22
CA GLY A 155 -12.32 7.13 22.33
C GLY A 155 -11.70 6.83 23.71
N LYS A 156 -10.38 6.67 23.81
CA LYS A 156 -9.67 6.65 25.10
C LYS A 156 -9.07 8.02 25.37
N GLU A 157 -9.43 8.60 26.50
CA GLU A 157 -8.84 9.85 26.98
C GLU A 157 -7.35 9.63 27.27
N PHE A 158 -6.51 10.44 26.67
CA PHE A 158 -5.07 10.45 26.94
C PHE A 158 -4.74 11.44 28.06
N ALA A 159 -5.34 12.62 27.98
CA ALA A 159 -5.27 13.69 28.95
C ALA A 159 -6.55 14.53 28.83
N SER A 160 -6.94 15.19 29.92
CA SER A 160 -7.95 16.24 29.94
C SER A 160 -7.31 17.54 30.40
N GLU A 161 -7.72 18.62 29.76
CA GLU A 161 -7.32 19.99 30.10
C GLU A 161 -8.55 20.77 30.57
N PRO A 162 -8.39 21.75 31.48
CA PRO A 162 -9.52 22.54 31.95
C PRO A 162 -10.11 23.36 30.80
N ALA A 163 -11.41 23.22 30.58
CA ALA A 163 -12.19 24.05 29.67
C ALA A 163 -12.97 25.11 30.48
N TRP A 164 -12.73 26.38 30.20
CA TRP A 164 -13.44 27.50 30.82
C TRP A 164 -14.68 27.87 30.01
N PHE A 165 -15.76 28.26 30.69
CA PHE A 165 -17.04 28.67 30.08
C PHE A 165 -17.76 27.57 29.26
N GLY A 166 -17.37 26.30 29.42
CA GLY A 166 -18.06 25.16 28.82
C GLY A 166 -19.11 24.55 29.77
N ASP A 167 -20.10 23.87 29.20
CA ASP A 167 -21.16 23.19 29.95
C ASP A 167 -20.64 22.01 30.82
N THR A 168 -19.38 21.62 30.64
CA THR A 168 -18.75 20.44 31.24
C THR A 168 -17.45 20.75 32.03
N GLY A 169 -17.21 22.01 32.42
CA GLY A 169 -16.15 22.39 33.36
C GLY A 169 -16.64 22.49 34.82
N PRO A 170 -15.75 22.44 35.84
CA PRO A 170 -16.16 22.72 37.21
C PRO A 170 -16.75 24.12 37.23
N ARG A 171 -18.06 24.23 37.53
CA ARG A 171 -18.67 25.51 37.84
C ARG A 171 -17.86 26.09 38.98
N LEU A 172 -17.04 27.09 38.69
CA LEU A 172 -16.60 28.01 39.73
C LEU A 172 -17.89 28.62 40.28
N ALA A 173 -18.38 28.05 41.37
CA ALA A 173 -19.28 28.73 42.27
C ALA A 173 -18.48 29.91 42.84
N GLY A 174 -18.43 30.99 42.05
CA GLY A 174 -17.81 32.25 42.40
C GLY A 174 -18.85 33.15 43.04
N CYS A 175 -18.69 33.35 44.34
CA CYS A 175 -19.32 34.29 45.25
C CYS A 175 -19.84 35.61 44.64
N GLY A 176 -21.00 36.05 45.12
CA GLY A 176 -21.54 37.40 44.91
C GLY A 176 -23.05 37.46 45.09
#